data_AF-A0A9D2QZC4-F1
#
_entry.id   AF-A0A9D2QZC4-F1
#
_cell.length_a   1.000
_cell.length_b   1.000
_cell.length_c   1.000
_cell.angle_alpha   90.00
_cell.angle_beta   90.00
_cell.angle_gamma   90.00
#
_symmetry.space_group_name_H-M   'P 1'
#
loop_
_entity.id
_entity.type
_entity.pdbx_description
1 polymer ?
#
loop_
_entity_poly.entity_id
_entity_poly.type
_entity_poly.pdbx_seq_one_letter_code
_entity_poly.pdbx_strand_id
1 'polypeptide(L)'
;MEVQGKAAEVKVMEFLNAHREDEDPCECVILPDGSIEEPLPSHIGKLTELAGADPAVLHGHMEKSMEPLFWLAEYTGCMSVWQTRVVSPSEATQAQEDTLEELYDAALLAPGYLRENAGENYRESVKKAKKEIRPDA
;
A
#
# COMPACT_ATOMS: atom_id res chain seq x y z
N MET A 1 -17.60 -12.26 -24.62
CA MET A 1 -16.72 -11.08 -24.52
C MET A 1 -16.47 -10.86 -23.03
N GLU A 2 -15.46 -11.52 -22.50
CA GLU A 2 -15.01 -11.27 -21.12
C GLU A 2 -14.01 -10.13 -21.19
N VAL A 3 -14.40 -8.97 -20.67
CA VAL A 3 -13.47 -7.88 -20.40
C VAL A 3 -12.97 -8.11 -18.98
N GLN A 4 -11.97 -8.97 -18.83
CA GLN A 4 -11.20 -9.01 -17.59
C GLN A 4 -10.34 -7.75 -17.56
N GLY A 5 -10.80 -6.76 -16.79
CA GLY A 5 -10.00 -5.59 -16.44
C GLY A 5 -8.85 -6.05 -15.56
N LYS A 6 -7.74 -6.43 -16.19
CA LYS A 6 -6.45 -6.50 -15.52
C LYS A 6 -6.08 -5.04 -15.22
N ALA A 7 -6.09 -4.64 -13.95
CA ALA A 7 -5.47 -3.37 -13.55
C ALA A 7 -4.07 -3.35 -14.19
N ALA A 8 -3.82 -2.34 -15.03
CA ALA A 8 -2.56 -2.27 -15.76
C ALA A 8 -1.43 -2.13 -14.73
N GLU A 9 -0.39 -2.92 -14.90
CA GLU A 9 0.87 -2.77 -14.18
C GLU A 9 1.49 -1.44 -14.62
N VAL A 10 1.19 -0.36 -13.88
CA VAL A 10 1.63 0.99 -14.26
C VAL A 10 3.06 1.19 -13.75
N LYS A 11 3.99 1.40 -14.68
CA LYS A 11 5.36 1.84 -14.32
C LYS A 11 5.33 3.30 -13.84
N VAL A 12 6.27 3.69 -12.98
CA VAL A 12 6.38 5.05 -12.42
C VAL A 12 6.17 6.15 -13.46
N MET A 13 6.77 6.01 -14.65
CA MET A 13 6.64 6.98 -15.75
C MET A 13 5.24 7.05 -16.38
N GLU A 14 4.50 5.95 -16.42
CA GLU A 14 3.12 5.94 -16.91
C GLU A 14 2.18 6.57 -15.88
N PHE A 15 2.42 6.28 -14.58
CA PHE A 15 1.69 6.90 -13.46
C PHE A 15 1.91 8.42 -13.46
N LEU A 16 3.17 8.85 -13.59
CA LEU A 16 3.57 10.27 -13.73
C LEU A 16 2.89 10.97 -14.90
N ASN A 17 2.75 10.30 -16.04
CA ASN A 17 2.12 10.89 -17.21
C ASN A 17 0.61 11.04 -17.04
N ALA A 18 -0.04 10.08 -16.37
CA ALA A 18 -1.47 10.12 -16.12
C ALA A 18 -1.86 11.22 -15.11
N HIS A 19 -1.03 11.48 -14.11
CA HIS A 19 -1.32 12.40 -13.00
C HIS A 19 -0.61 13.76 -13.13
N ARG A 20 -0.07 14.10 -14.32
CA ARG A 20 0.71 15.33 -14.54
C ARG A 20 -0.11 16.61 -14.31
N GLU A 21 -1.40 16.56 -14.60
CA GLU A 21 -2.29 17.73 -14.55
C GLU A 21 -3.06 17.84 -13.22
N ASP A 22 -2.86 16.91 -12.29
CA ASP A 22 -3.58 16.88 -11.02
C ASP A 22 -3.09 17.99 -10.09
N GLU A 23 -4.04 18.72 -9.49
CA GLU A 23 -3.73 19.80 -8.55
C GLU A 23 -3.18 19.29 -7.21
N ASP A 24 -3.49 18.03 -6.84
CA ASP A 24 -2.97 17.36 -5.65
C ASP A 24 -1.93 16.28 -6.04
N PRO A 25 -0.68 16.40 -5.57
CA PRO A 25 0.43 15.59 -6.08
C PRO A 25 0.45 14.16 -5.52
N CYS A 26 0.37 13.19 -6.44
CA CYS A 26 0.86 11.80 -6.37
C CYS A 26 0.74 11.08 -5.02
N GLU A 27 -0.47 10.61 -4.74
CA GLU A 27 -0.72 9.58 -3.75
C GLU A 27 -0.85 8.22 -4.45
N CYS A 28 -0.26 7.17 -3.88
CA CYS A 28 -0.33 5.84 -4.46
C CYS A 28 -0.13 4.71 -3.45
N VAL A 29 -0.34 3.47 -3.91
CA VAL A 29 0.05 2.25 -3.20
C VAL A 29 1.12 1.55 -4.03
N ILE A 30 2.26 1.22 -3.42
CA ILE A 30 3.31 0.41 -4.06
C ILE A 30 3.14 -1.05 -3.64
N LEU A 31 2.85 -1.91 -4.60
CA LEU A 31 2.67 -3.35 -4.39
C LEU A 31 4.01 -4.05 -4.10
N PRO A 32 4.01 -5.29 -3.56
CA PRO A 32 5.25 -6.02 -3.25
C PRO A 32 6.19 -6.25 -4.44
N ASP A 33 5.68 -6.18 -5.67
CA ASP A 33 6.49 -6.31 -6.89
C ASP A 33 7.03 -4.97 -7.42
N GLY A 34 6.75 -3.85 -6.74
CA GLY A 34 7.14 -2.51 -7.14
C GLY A 34 6.15 -1.81 -8.08
N SER A 35 5.09 -2.48 -8.54
CA SER A 35 4.07 -1.80 -9.32
C SER A 35 3.25 -0.81 -8.48
N ILE A 36 2.67 0.19 -9.14
CA ILE A 36 1.91 1.27 -8.48
C ILE A 36 0.43 1.15 -8.82
N GLU A 37 -0.42 1.25 -7.80
CA GLU A 37 -1.86 1.44 -7.93
C GLU A 37 -2.33 2.77 -7.34
N GLU A 38 -3.38 3.34 -7.94
CA GLU A 38 -4.08 4.48 -7.36
C GLU A 38 -4.73 4.10 -6.01
N PRO A 39 -4.70 4.99 -5.01
CA PRO A 39 -5.23 4.71 -3.68
C PRO A 39 -6.73 4.98 -3.64
N LEU A 40 -7.49 4.58 -4.68
CA LEU A 40 -8.93 4.83 -4.76
C LEU A 40 -9.72 3.66 -4.16
N PRO A 41 -10.83 3.92 -3.43
CA PRO A 41 -11.39 5.24 -3.10
C PRO A 41 -10.67 5.97 -1.95
N SER A 42 -9.76 5.28 -1.25
CA SER A 42 -8.82 5.81 -0.25
C SER A 42 -7.71 4.78 -0.04
N HIS A 43 -6.56 5.12 0.54
CA HIS A 43 -5.52 4.12 0.83
C HIS A 43 -6.04 2.94 1.66
N ILE A 44 -6.84 3.19 2.69
CA ILE A 44 -7.46 2.11 3.49
C ILE A 44 -8.40 1.27 2.63
N GLY A 45 -9.20 1.91 1.78
CA GLY A 45 -10.11 1.22 0.86
C GLY A 45 -9.36 0.31 -0.11
N LYS A 46 -8.31 0.85 -0.75
CA LYS A 46 -7.45 0.11 -1.68
C LYS A 46 -6.71 -1.04 -0.99
N LEU A 47 -6.12 -0.83 0.18
CA LEU A 47 -5.44 -1.90 0.91
C LEU A 47 -6.42 -2.98 1.39
N THR A 48 -7.65 -2.60 1.72
CA THR A 48 -8.73 -3.55 2.08
C THR A 48 -9.13 -4.40 0.87
N GLU A 49 -9.23 -3.79 -0.32
CA GLU A 49 -9.46 -4.49 -1.59
C GLU A 49 -8.32 -5.49 -1.87
N LEU A 50 -7.06 -5.05 -1.78
CA LEU A 50 -5.86 -5.88 -2.01
C LEU A 50 -5.73 -7.02 -1.00
N ALA A 51 -6.16 -6.80 0.25
CA ALA A 51 -6.23 -7.85 1.26
C ALA A 51 -7.16 -9.01 0.84
N GLY A 52 -8.11 -8.75 -0.08
CA GLY A 52 -8.99 -9.75 -0.68
C GLY A 52 -9.77 -10.57 0.36
N ALA A 53 -10.17 -9.92 1.44
CA ALA A 53 -10.98 -10.49 2.51
C ALA A 53 -12.09 -9.50 2.88
N ASP A 54 -13.14 -9.99 3.52
CA ASP A 54 -14.26 -9.14 3.95
C ASP A 54 -13.77 -8.05 4.93
N PRO A 55 -14.13 -6.77 4.75
CA PRO A 55 -13.67 -5.68 5.61
C PRO A 55 -14.02 -5.89 7.08
N ALA A 56 -15.19 -6.44 7.41
CA ALA A 56 -15.58 -6.68 8.80
C ALA A 56 -14.75 -7.80 9.43
N VAL A 57 -14.35 -8.81 8.63
CA VAL A 57 -13.39 -9.82 9.06
C VAL A 57 -12.03 -9.19 9.35
N LEU A 58 -11.47 -8.42 8.42
CA LEU A 58 -10.18 -7.74 8.61
C LEU A 58 -10.18 -6.86 9.86
N HIS A 59 -11.20 -6.02 10.01
CA HIS A 59 -11.37 -5.17 11.20
C HIS A 59 -11.52 -5.98 12.50
N GLY A 60 -12.15 -7.15 12.46
CA GLY A 60 -12.31 -8.04 13.62
C GLY A 60 -10.99 -8.55 14.20
N HIS A 61 -9.91 -8.59 13.40
CA HIS A 61 -8.58 -9.02 13.85
C HIS A 61 -7.67 -7.86 14.29
N MET A 62 -8.10 -6.61 14.14
CA MET A 62 -7.35 -5.44 14.59
C MET A 62 -7.65 -5.15 16.07
N GLU A 63 -6.63 -4.98 16.90
CA GLU A 63 -6.83 -4.47 18.26
C GLU A 63 -7.33 -3.02 18.22
N LYS A 64 -8.15 -2.60 19.20
CA LYS A 64 -8.72 -1.24 19.22
C LYS A 64 -7.67 -0.11 19.22
N SER A 65 -6.47 -0.40 19.69
CA SER A 65 -5.32 0.52 19.73
C SER A 65 -4.52 0.54 18.43
N MET A 66 -4.74 -0.40 17.51
CA MET A 66 -4.02 -0.48 16.25
C MET A 66 -4.61 0.50 15.24
N GLU A 67 -3.73 1.19 14.54
CA GLU A 67 -4.13 2.02 13.41
C GLU A 67 -4.38 1.13 12.18
N PRO A 68 -5.57 1.20 11.55
CA PRO A 68 -5.92 0.34 10.42
C PRO A 68 -4.95 0.43 9.25
N LEU A 69 -4.40 1.63 9.00
CA LEU A 69 -3.46 1.85 7.91
C LEU A 69 -2.18 1.01 8.05
N PHE A 70 -1.54 1.06 9.22
CA PHE A 70 -0.34 0.27 9.52
C PHE A 70 -0.63 -1.24 9.47
N TRP A 71 -1.77 -1.66 10.01
CA TRP A 71 -2.16 -3.06 10.00
C TRP A 71 -2.41 -3.57 8.57
N LEU A 72 -3.09 -2.79 7.73
CA LEU A 72 -3.39 -3.17 6.35
C LEU A 72 -2.15 -3.11 5.45
N ALA A 73 -1.25 -2.15 5.65
CA ALA A 73 0.06 -2.11 4.97
C ALA A 73 0.85 -3.37 5.28
N GLU A 74 0.90 -3.80 6.55
CA GLU A 74 1.54 -5.04 6.96
C GLU A 74 0.83 -6.29 6.43
N TYR A 75 -0.51 -6.30 6.43
CA TYR A 75 -1.30 -7.44 5.96
C TYR A 75 -1.10 -7.69 4.47
N THR A 76 -1.13 -6.63 3.68
CA THR A 76 -0.97 -6.69 2.22
C THR A 76 0.50 -6.75 1.79
N GLY A 77 1.42 -6.29 2.63
CA GLY A 77 2.82 -6.08 2.26
C GLY A 77 3.04 -4.87 1.35
N CYS A 78 2.04 -3.98 1.21
CA CYS A 78 2.12 -2.81 0.34
C CYS A 78 2.59 -1.56 1.08
N MET A 79 3.25 -0.64 0.38
CA MET A 79 3.51 0.71 0.90
C MET A 79 2.37 1.65 0.55
N SER A 80 1.97 2.48 1.50
CA SER A 80 0.99 3.54 1.31
C SER A 80 1.72 4.88 1.22
N VAL A 81 1.59 5.58 0.10
CA VAL A 81 2.42 6.74 -0.24
C VAL A 81 1.55 7.98 -0.41
N TRP A 82 1.96 9.04 0.29
CA TRP A 82 1.58 10.43 0.11
C TRP A 82 2.83 11.25 -0.18
N GLN A 83 2.68 12.46 -0.73
CA GLN A 83 3.81 13.36 -0.94
C GLN A 83 4.65 13.58 0.33
N THR A 84 4.01 13.71 1.50
CA THR A 84 4.69 14.05 2.75
C THR A 84 4.89 12.87 3.70
N ARG A 85 4.35 11.70 3.37
CA ARG A 85 4.30 10.56 4.28
C ARG A 85 4.33 9.23 3.52
N VAL A 86 5.09 8.28 4.04
CA VAL A 86 5.08 6.90 3.57
C VAL A 86 4.84 5.98 4.76
N VAL A 87 3.82 5.13 4.67
CA VAL A 87 3.60 4.02 5.60
C VAL A 87 4.03 2.73 4.91
N SER A 88 5.12 2.13 5.40
CA SER A 88 5.74 0.94 4.87
C SER A 88 5.35 -0.30 5.70
N PRO A 89 5.26 -1.50 5.10
CA PRO A 89 5.29 -2.72 5.87
C PRO A 89 6.62 -2.85 6.62
N SER A 90 6.65 -3.72 7.62
CA SER A 90 7.84 -4.00 8.43
C SER A 90 8.99 -4.56 7.59
N GLU A 91 8.66 -5.31 6.53
CA GLU A 91 9.59 -5.95 5.60
C GLU A 91 9.26 -5.52 4.17
N ALA A 92 9.68 -4.32 3.80
CA ALA A 92 9.61 -3.83 2.43
C ALA A 92 10.53 -4.62 1.49
N THR A 93 10.07 -4.87 0.27
CA THR A 93 10.87 -5.50 -0.77
C THR A 93 11.80 -4.50 -1.46
N GLN A 94 12.89 -4.99 -2.06
CA GLN A 94 13.78 -4.13 -2.84
C GLN A 94 13.06 -3.43 -4.00
N ALA A 95 12.13 -4.11 -4.68
CA ALA A 95 11.36 -3.52 -5.77
C ALA A 95 10.51 -2.33 -5.29
N GLN A 96 9.96 -2.40 -4.08
CA GLN A 96 9.25 -1.28 -3.47
C GLN A 96 10.19 -0.13 -3.12
N GLU A 97 11.38 -0.41 -2.58
CA GLU A 97 12.38 0.63 -2.30
C GLU A 97 12.85 1.33 -3.57
N ASP A 98 13.16 0.57 -4.63
CA ASP A 98 13.58 1.11 -5.92
C ASP A 98 12.49 2.03 -6.50
N THR A 99 11.23 1.59 -6.44
CA THR A 99 10.09 2.40 -6.89
C THR A 99 9.90 3.66 -6.05
N LEU A 100 10.09 3.56 -4.73
CA LEU A 100 9.99 4.70 -3.83
C LEU A 100 11.11 5.73 -4.08
N GLU A 101 12.33 5.27 -4.39
CA GLU A 101 13.45 6.12 -4.81
C GLU A 101 13.14 6.83 -6.13
N GLU A 102 12.59 6.12 -7.13
CA GLU A 102 12.15 6.74 -8.39
C GLU A 102 11.09 7.84 -8.19
N LEU A 103 10.12 7.62 -7.28
CA LEU A 103 9.11 8.64 -6.92
C LEU A 103 9.75 9.85 -6.23
N TYR A 104 10.75 9.64 -5.37
CA TYR A 104 11.49 10.72 -4.72
C TYR A 104 12.29 11.55 -5.74
N ASP A 105 13.03 10.88 -6.63
CA ASP A 105 13.84 11.53 -7.66
C ASP A 105 13.00 12.31 -8.68
N ALA A 106 11.78 11.84 -8.95
CA ALA A 106 10.80 12.56 -9.75
C ALA A 106 10.16 13.77 -9.04
N ALA A 107 10.59 14.10 -7.82
CA ALA A 107 10.07 15.17 -6.97
C ALA A 107 8.58 15.04 -6.59
N LEU A 108 8.06 13.81 -6.59
CA LEU A 108 6.69 13.51 -6.15
C LEU A 108 6.59 13.36 -4.63
N LEU A 109 7.70 13.03 -3.98
CA LEU A 109 7.81 13.07 -2.53
C LEU A 109 8.45 14.39 -2.11
N ALA A 110 7.91 14.98 -1.06
CA ALA A 110 8.50 16.15 -0.43
C ALA A 110 9.90 15.81 0.08
N PRO A 111 10.89 16.71 -0.08
CA PRO A 111 12.17 16.58 0.60
C PRO A 111 11.95 16.43 2.11
N GLY A 112 12.44 15.32 2.69
CA GLY A 112 12.25 15.02 4.10
C GLY A 112 10.85 14.50 4.48
N TYR A 113 10.13 13.85 3.56
CA TYR A 113 8.89 13.15 3.87
C TYR A 113 9.05 12.21 5.07
N LEU A 114 7.97 12.05 5.85
CA LEU A 114 7.96 11.18 7.01
C LEU A 114 7.81 9.72 6.56
N ARG A 115 8.80 8.89 6.84
CA ARG A 115 8.69 7.44 6.65
C ARG A 115 8.40 6.74 7.97
N GLU A 116 7.35 5.95 8.00
CA GLU A 116 6.95 5.13 9.15
C GLU A 116 6.79 3.68 8.71
N ASN A 117 7.23 2.75 9.56
CA ASN A 117 7.10 1.33 9.31
C ASN A 117 6.07 0.74 10.26
N ALA A 118 5.31 -0.24 9.78
CA ALA A 118 4.56 -1.13 10.66
C ALA A 118 5.52 -1.80 11.66
N GLY A 119 5.28 -1.61 12.94
CA GLY A 119 6.07 -2.19 14.02
C GLY A 119 5.79 -3.68 14.25
N GLU A 120 6.60 -4.31 15.11
CA GLU A 120 6.48 -5.73 15.47
C GLU A 120 5.07 -6.13 15.90
N ASN A 121 4.38 -5.27 16.66
CA ASN A 121 3.03 -5.52 17.14
C ASN A 121 2.03 -5.73 15.98
N TYR A 122 2.18 -4.97 14.88
CA TYR A 122 1.36 -5.15 13.68
C TYR A 122 1.72 -6.47 12.97
N ARG A 123 3.02 -6.77 12.82
CA ARG A 123 3.50 -8.02 12.21
C ARG A 123 2.97 -9.26 12.92
N GLU A 124 3.02 -9.29 14.24
CA GLU A 124 2.51 -10.40 15.04
C GLU A 124 0.98 -10.54 14.92
N SER A 125 0.25 -9.43 14.92
CA SER A 125 -1.20 -9.41 14.75
C SER A 125 -1.61 -9.94 13.37
N VAL A 126 -0.99 -9.41 12.30
CA VAL A 126 -1.20 -9.85 10.92
C VAL A 126 -0.86 -11.33 10.74
N LYS A 127 0.24 -11.81 11.33
CA LYS A 127 0.63 -13.22 11.27
C LYS A 127 -0.41 -14.15 11.87
N LYS A 128 -1.09 -13.74 12.95
CA LYS A 128 -2.22 -14.50 13.52
C LYS A 128 -3.43 -14.44 12.59
N ALA A 129 -3.80 -13.24 12.13
CA ALA A 129 -4.94 -13.05 11.24
C ALA A 129 -4.81 -13.83 9.93
N LYS A 130 -3.64 -13.83 9.28
CA LYS A 130 -3.41 -14.59 8.03
C LYS A 130 -3.67 -16.09 8.19
N LYS A 131 -3.28 -16.69 9.33
CA LYS A 131 -3.54 -18.11 9.60
C LYS A 131 -5.03 -18.44 9.74
N GLU A 132 -5.83 -17.48 10.18
CA GLU A 132 -7.26 -17.67 10.43
C GLU A 132 -8.10 -17.32 9.19
N ILE A 133 -7.73 -16.26 8.46
CA ILE A 133 -8.43 -15.79 7.27
C ILE A 133 -8.04 -16.59 6.02
N ARG A 134 -6.76 -16.97 5.90
CA ARG A 134 -6.20 -17.71 4.76
C ARG A 134 -5.30 -18.85 5.25
N PRO A 135 -5.87 -19.94 5.76
CA PRO A 135 -5.10 -21.06 6.32
C PRO A 135 -4.21 -21.78 5.29
N ASP A 136 -4.49 -21.62 3.99
CA ASP A 136 -3.83 -22.30 2.88
C ASP A 136 -2.94 -21.38 1.99
N ALA A 137 -2.69 -20.13 2.42
CA ALA A 137 -1.85 -19.16 1.68
C ALA A 137 -0.37 -19.23 2.05
#